data_AF-A0A844M7M2-F1
#
_entry.id   AF-A0A844M7M2-F1
#
_cell.length_a   1.000
_cell.length_b   1.000
_cell.length_c   1.000
_cell.angle_alpha   90.00
_cell.angle_beta   90.00
_cell.angle_gamma   90.00
#
_symmetry.space_group_name_H-M   'P 1'
#
loop_
_entity.id
_entity.type
_entity.pdbx_description
1 polymer ?
#
loop_
_entity_poly.entity_id
_entity_poly.type
_entity_poly.pdbx_seq_one_letter_code
_entity_poly.pdbx_strand_id
1 'polypeptide(L)' 'MRKRYYFEVTIKPETLTFGASEYKCHLQAGMAATADLLSKEETVLQYLLRKARLITDL' A
#
# COMPACT_ATOMS: atom_id res chain seq x y z
N MET A 1 -25.95 -0.17 -16.51
CA MET A 1 -24.92 0.90 -16.36
C MET A 1 -24.13 0.65 -15.07
N ARG A 2 -22.81 0.47 -15.12
CA ARG A 2 -21.96 0.14 -13.96
C ARG A 2 -21.37 1.44 -13.38
N LYS A 3 -21.84 1.88 -12.21
CA LYS A 3 -21.40 3.13 -11.56
C LYS A 3 -20.02 2.91 -10.93
N ARG A 4 -19.01 3.69 -11.36
CA ARG A 4 -17.69 3.73 -10.72
C ARG A 4 -17.68 4.88 -9.73
N TYR A 5 -17.30 4.60 -8.49
CA TYR A 5 -17.10 5.61 -7.46
C TYR A 5 -15.61 5.90 -7.37
N TYR A 6 -15.26 7.17 -7.50
CA TYR A 6 -13.92 7.68 -7.28
C TYR A 6 -13.91 8.38 -5.93
N PHE A 7 -12.85 8.16 -5.16
CA PHE A 7 -12.65 8.78 -3.86
C PHE A 7 -11.28 9.44 -3.88
N GLU A 8 -11.21 10.66 -3.35
CA GLU A 8 -9.97 11.38 -3.16
C GLU A 8 -9.54 11.25 -1.70
N VAL A 9 -8.27 10.96 -1.47
CA VAL A 9 -7.70 10.78 -0.14
C VAL A 9 -6.35 11.49 -0.07
N THR A 10 -6.04 12.06 1.09
CA THR A 10 -4.72 12.62 1.37
C THR A 10 -3.94 11.63 2.24
N ILE A 11 -2.79 11.18 1.74
CA ILE A 11 -1.91 10.26 2.47
C ILE A 11 -0.81 11.08 3.14
N LYS A 12 -0.70 10.98 4.47
CA LYS A 12 0.42 11.57 5.21
C LYS A 12 1.57 10.57 5.25
N PRO A 13 2.75 10.89 4.70
CA PRO A 13 3.90 10.01 4.79
C PRO A 13 4.43 9.99 6.24
N GLU A 14 4.97 8.85 6.65
CA GLU A 14 5.60 8.70 7.97
C GLU A 14 6.88 9.56 8.08
N THR A 15 7.63 9.69 6.97
CA THR A 15 8.83 10.53 6.89
C THR A 15 8.79 11.40 5.64
N LEU A 16 9.40 12.59 5.72
CA LEU A 16 9.54 13.52 4.60
C LEU A 16 10.84 13.29 3.81
N THR A 17 11.42 12.10 3.93
CA THR A 17 12.69 11.74 3.30
C THR A 17 12.53 10.43 2.56
N PHE A 18 13.04 10.37 1.34
CA PHE A 18 13.05 9.17 0.52
C PHE A 18 14.49 8.74 0.22
N GLY A 19 14.77 7.43 0.24
CA GLY A 19 16.09 6.86 -0.04
C GLY A 19 16.79 6.24 1.19
N ALA A 20 17.98 5.68 0.98
CA ALA A 20 18.68 4.85 1.96
C ALA A 20 20.03 5.45 2.38
N SER A 21 20.37 5.29 3.66
CA SER A 21 21.64 5.72 4.26
C SER A 21 21.99 7.18 3.94
N GLU A 22 23.07 7.42 3.20
CA GLU A 22 23.60 8.74 2.83
C GLU A 22 22.83 9.39 1.66
N TYR A 23 22.05 8.62 0.91
CA TYR A 23 21.25 9.11 -0.22
C TYR A 23 19.81 9.35 0.23
N LYS A 24 19.60 10.42 1.00
CA LYS A 24 18.25 10.87 1.39
C LYS A 24 17.87 12.12 0.62
N CYS A 25 16.75 12.03 -0.09
CA CYS A 25 16.11 13.17 -0.75
C CYS A 25 14.96 13.66 0.13
N HIS A 26 14.86 14.98 0.33
CA HIS A 26 13.71 15.57 1.00
C HIS A 26 12.53 15.68 0.02
N LEU A 27 11.34 15.30 0.47
CA LEU A 27 10.11 15.48 -0.29
C LEU A 27 9.80 16.98 -0.37
N GLN A 28 9.52 17.47 -1.58
CA GLN A 28 9.16 18.86 -1.84
C GLN A 28 7.81 18.93 -2.56
N ALA A 29 7.12 20.06 -2.38
CA ALA A 29 5.87 20.31 -3.09
C ALA A 29 6.10 20.33 -4.62
N GLY A 30 5.16 19.76 -5.38
CA GLY A 30 5.24 19.68 -6.83
C GLY A 30 5.99 18.45 -7.37
N MET A 31 6.57 17.61 -6.50
CA MET A 31 7.12 16.31 -6.91
C MET A 31 5.98 15.36 -7.31
N ALA A 32 6.17 14.63 -8.41
CA ALA A 32 5.33 13.49 -8.75
C ALA A 32 5.74 12.30 -7.86
N ALA A 33 4.77 11.70 -7.18
CA ALA A 33 4.99 10.55 -6.31
C ALA A 33 4.04 9.41 -6.68
N THR A 34 4.55 8.18 -6.58
CA THR A 34 3.75 6.96 -6.67
C THR A 34 3.78 6.28 -5.32
N ALA A 35 2.63 5.88 -4.81
CA ALA A 35 2.51 5.13 -3.57
C ALA A 35 1.67 3.89 -3.83
N ASP A 36 2.18 2.73 -3.42
CA ASP A 36 1.44 1.48 -3.45
C ASP A 36 0.60 1.36 -2.18
N LEU A 37 -0.72 1.40 -2.35
CA LEU A 37 -1.67 1.20 -1.24
C LEU A 37 -1.83 -0.29 -0.97
N LEU A 38 -1.19 -0.76 0.10
CA LEU A 38 -1.40 -2.10 0.62
C LEU A 38 -2.65 -2.10 1.52
N SER A 39 -3.79 -2.53 0.97
CA SER A 39 -5.09 -2.48 1.66
C SER A 39 -5.17 -3.32 2.95
N LYS A 40 -4.28 -4.30 3.11
CA LYS A 40 -4.24 -5.16 4.29
C LYS A 40 -2.83 -5.71 4.48
N GLU A 41 -2.26 -5.44 5.65
CA GLU A 41 -1.06 -6.12 6.09
C GLU A 41 -1.46 -7.50 6.61
N GLU A 42 -0.99 -8.56 5.95
CA GLU A 42 -1.28 -9.95 6.29
C GLU A 42 0.04 -10.65 6.57
N THR A 43 0.13 -11.40 7.67
CA THR A 43 1.32 -12.21 7.95
C THR A 43 1.39 -13.40 6.98
N VAL A 44 2.59 -13.93 6.75
CA VAL A 44 2.77 -15.13 5.90
C VAL A 44 1.88 -16.28 6.38
N LEU A 45 1.78 -16.49 7.70
CA LEU A 45 0.94 -17.53 8.29
C LEU A 45 -0.55 -17.30 8.00
N GLN A 46 -1.05 -16.08 8.20
CA GLN A 46 -2.45 -15.73 7.93
C GLN A 46 -2.78 -15.89 6.44
N TYR A 47 -1.87 -15.48 5.55
CA TYR A 47 -1.99 -15.65 4.11
C TYR A 47 -2.13 -17.13 3.74
N LEU A 48 -1.24 -17.98 4.26
CA LEU A 48 -1.27 -19.42 4.00
C LEU A 48 -2.56 -20.07 4.50
N LEU A 49 -3.00 -19.75 5.72
CA LEU A 49 -4.25 -20.28 6.28
C LEU A 49 -5.48 -19.83 5.48
N ARG A 50 -5.52 -18.57 5.03
CA ARG A 50 -6.59 -18.07 4.16
C ARG A 50 -6.62 -18.81 2.82
N LYS A 51 -5.46 -19.08 2.22
CA LYS A 51 -5.36 -19.84 0.96
C LYS A 51 -5.71 -21.31 1.15
N ALA A 52 -5.31 -21.93 2.26
CA ALA A 52 -5.67 -23.30 2.60
C ALA A 52 -7.19 -23.47 2.69
N ARG A 53 -7.89 -22.56 3.39
CA ARG A 53 -9.36 -22.58 3.48
C ARG A 53 -10.05 -22.59 2.11
N LEU A 54 -9.52 -21.82 1.14
CA LEU A 54 -10.07 -21.75 -0.22
C LEU A 54 -9.82 -23.02 -1.05
N ILE A 55 -8.80 -23.80 -0.70
CA ILE A 55 -8.48 -25.07 -1.39
C ILE A 55 -9.24 -26.23 -0.75
N THR A 56 -9.50 -26.14 0.55
CA THR A 56 -10.22 -27.14 1.34
C THR A 56 -11.72 -26.85 1.43
N ASP A 57 -12.30 -26.10 0.48
CA ASP A 57 -13.76 -26.00 0.37
C ASP A 57 -14.31 -27.41 0.11
N LEU A 58 -14.75 -28.05 1.19
CA LEU A 58 -15.76 -29.10 1.21
C LEU A 58 -17.13 -28.46 0.96
#